data_AF-A0A142YKD1-F1
#
_entry.id   AF-A0A142YKD1-F1
#
_cell.length_a   1.000
_cell.length_b   1.000
_cell.length_c   1.000
_cell.angle_alpha   90.00
_cell.angle_beta   90.00
_cell.angle_gamma   90.00
#
_symmetry.space_group_name_H-M   'P 1'
#
loop_
_entity.id
_entity.type
_entity.pdbx_description
1 polymer ?
#
loop_
_entity_poly.entity_id
_entity_poly.type
_entity_poly.pdbx_seq_one_letter_code
_entity_poly.pdbx_strand_id
1 'polypeptide(L)'
;MKAVDAKFRARKLTEQASQAEEESCVPRGFVCADDEFRKCARMSRTTPERRGSATQPKPRPRWLRALGGDAPPDRLDVGGVEHRLVELFKHDSWAATALYEDGDGVRRVVKLHRKASAFGVPLRLIGLMTARRESTMLRSLADLPGIPELAGPVSIDGVLQRNGVARAYLEGHPLGDREPVDDGFFPELQSLLRAMHGRRMVYVDLHKRENVLVDVHGRPCLFDFQISVSWPRWLPLRPIFPILSGSDEYHLQKHWSRCRPDQCGFAEGEMAARRPWWIRAHRLIARPIREMRRRLLVRLGVRTGRGRVESEQFAEHALRADDAGADRRAA
;
A
#
# COMPACT_ATOMS: atom_id res chain seq x y z
N MET A 1 -32.16 -51.36 3.00
CA MET A 1 -31.77 -51.24 1.57
C MET A 1 -32.98 -51.23 0.63
N LYS A 2 -33.98 -50.36 0.89
CA LYS A 2 -35.18 -50.13 0.03
C LYS A 2 -35.68 -48.67 0.08
N ALA A 3 -34.86 -47.72 0.54
CA ALA A 3 -35.21 -46.30 0.67
C ALA A 3 -34.28 -45.35 -0.10
N VAL A 4 -33.33 -45.91 -0.89
CA VAL A 4 -32.34 -45.12 -1.64
C VAL A 4 -32.69 -45.03 -3.14
N ASP A 5 -33.57 -45.90 -3.65
CA ASP A 5 -33.94 -45.94 -5.08
C ASP A 5 -35.08 -44.98 -5.50
N ALA A 6 -35.81 -44.39 -4.55
CA ALA A 6 -36.92 -43.48 -4.87
C ALA A 6 -36.48 -42.02 -5.07
N LYS A 7 -35.31 -41.61 -4.55
CA LYS A 7 -34.79 -40.24 -4.69
C LYS A 7 -33.93 -40.02 -5.94
N PHE A 8 -33.48 -41.09 -6.61
CA PHE A 8 -32.64 -41.00 -7.80
C PHE A 8 -33.45 -40.91 -9.12
N ARG A 9 -34.74 -41.28 -9.10
CA ARG A 9 -35.65 -41.20 -10.25
C ARG A 9 -36.47 -39.91 -10.38
N ALA A 10 -36.43 -39.01 -9.39
CA ALA A 10 -37.31 -37.83 -9.32
C ALA A 10 -36.64 -36.47 -9.57
N ARG A 11 -35.35 -36.40 -9.93
CA ARG A 11 -34.72 -35.13 -10.35
C ARG A 11 -33.95 -35.17 -11.66
N LYS A 12 -33.71 -36.38 -12.19
CA LYS A 12 -33.28 -36.61 -13.59
C LYS A 12 -34.37 -36.26 -14.63
N LEU A 13 -35.52 -35.74 -14.19
CA LEU A 13 -36.65 -35.28 -15.00
C LEU A 13 -36.84 -33.75 -14.97
N THR A 14 -35.97 -33.00 -14.28
CA THR A 14 -35.98 -31.52 -14.26
C THR A 14 -34.85 -30.91 -15.10
N GLU A 15 -34.06 -31.77 -15.75
CA GLU A 15 -32.82 -31.42 -16.47
C GLU A 15 -32.93 -31.65 -17.99
N GLN A 16 -34.16 -31.85 -18.52
CA GLN A 16 -34.44 -32.04 -19.95
C GLN A 16 -35.49 -31.07 -20.52
N ALA A 17 -35.75 -29.93 -19.85
CA ALA A 17 -36.80 -28.98 -20.26
C ALA A 17 -36.34 -27.52 -20.37
N SER A 18 -35.05 -27.21 -20.52
CA SER A 18 -34.62 -25.84 -20.85
C SER A 18 -33.48 -25.73 -21.88
N GLN A 19 -33.29 -26.77 -22.69
CA GLN A 19 -32.49 -26.72 -23.91
C GLN A 19 -33.38 -27.20 -25.06
N ALA A 20 -33.36 -26.46 -26.17
CA ALA A 20 -34.13 -26.62 -27.41
C ALA A 20 -35.49 -25.90 -27.51
N GLU A 21 -35.44 -24.57 -27.66
CA GLU A 21 -36.21 -23.85 -28.70
C GLU A 21 -35.26 -22.82 -29.35
N GLU A 22 -34.55 -23.30 -30.38
CA GLU A 22 -34.17 -22.57 -31.61
C GLU A 22 -35.44 -21.92 -32.21
N GLU A 23 -35.48 -20.83 -32.97
CA GLU A 23 -34.55 -20.25 -33.94
C GLU A 23 -35.16 -18.94 -34.48
N SER A 24 -34.35 -18.12 -35.17
CA SER A 24 -34.75 -17.20 -36.26
C SER A 24 -35.58 -15.95 -35.94
N CYS A 25 -34.96 -14.75 -36.00
CA CYS A 25 -35.21 -13.80 -37.11
C CYS A 25 -34.33 -12.53 -37.00
N VAL A 26 -33.63 -12.21 -38.09
CA VAL A 26 -32.90 -10.96 -38.36
C VAL A 26 -33.84 -9.94 -39.03
N PRO A 27 -33.69 -8.63 -38.79
CA PRO A 27 -33.65 -7.69 -39.91
C PRO A 27 -32.53 -6.61 -39.73
N ARG A 28 -31.64 -6.36 -40.71
CA ARG A 28 -31.76 -5.35 -41.80
C ARG A 28 -32.51 -4.08 -41.32
N GLY A 29 -31.90 -2.93 -41.05
CA GLY A 29 -31.08 -2.08 -41.93
C GLY A 29 -31.93 -0.92 -42.46
N PHE A 30 -31.74 0.32 -41.97
CA PHE A 30 -32.24 1.59 -42.57
C PHE A 30 -31.38 2.76 -42.02
N VAL A 31 -30.41 3.30 -42.78
CA VAL A 31 -30.45 4.47 -43.68
C VAL A 31 -30.17 5.82 -42.96
N CYS A 32 -29.06 6.44 -43.37
CA CYS A 32 -28.72 7.86 -43.19
C CYS A 32 -29.74 8.77 -43.89
N ALA A 33 -30.06 9.90 -43.27
CA ALA A 33 -30.48 11.10 -43.98
C ALA A 33 -30.00 12.34 -43.21
N ASP A 34 -29.09 13.07 -43.84
CA ASP A 34 -28.72 14.45 -43.53
C ASP A 34 -29.83 15.43 -43.98
N ASP A 35 -29.72 16.65 -43.45
CA ASP A 35 -30.33 17.91 -43.88
C ASP A 35 -31.85 18.14 -43.66
N GLU A 36 -32.15 19.00 -42.68
CA GLU A 36 -32.84 20.26 -43.00
C GLU A 36 -32.58 21.38 -41.99
N PHE A 37 -32.55 22.57 -42.56
CA PHE A 37 -31.92 23.80 -42.14
C PHE A 37 -32.87 24.69 -41.31
N ARG A 38 -32.28 25.46 -40.38
CA ARG A 38 -32.65 26.84 -39.98
C ARG A 38 -34.11 27.16 -39.59
N LYS A 39 -34.31 27.45 -38.29
CA LYS A 39 -34.67 28.80 -37.74
C LYS A 39 -35.32 28.66 -36.36
N CYS A 40 -34.56 28.98 -35.31
CA CYS A 40 -35.09 29.75 -34.18
C CYS A 40 -33.91 30.30 -33.36
N ALA A 41 -33.47 31.49 -33.75
CA ALA A 41 -32.57 32.29 -32.96
C ALA A 41 -33.39 33.11 -31.95
N ARG A 42 -33.22 32.85 -30.64
CA ARG A 42 -33.04 33.91 -29.62
C ARG A 42 -32.94 33.33 -28.21
N MET A 43 -31.96 33.88 -27.49
CA MET A 43 -31.87 33.96 -26.02
C MET A 43 -31.52 32.67 -25.28
N SER A 44 -30.23 32.47 -25.07
CA SER A 44 -29.67 32.08 -23.76
C SER A 44 -28.17 32.40 -23.78
N ARG A 45 -27.80 33.54 -23.19
CA ARG A 45 -26.39 33.81 -22.83
C ARG A 45 -26.10 33.00 -21.57
N THR A 46 -25.50 31.83 -21.73
CA THR A 46 -24.84 31.12 -20.62
C THR A 46 -23.38 31.50 -20.62
N THR A 47 -23.03 32.31 -19.62
CA THR A 47 -21.67 32.65 -19.19
C THR A 47 -20.82 31.39 -19.06
N PRO A 48 -19.56 31.36 -19.51
CA PRO A 48 -18.71 30.20 -19.31
C PRO A 48 -18.39 30.09 -17.81
N GLU A 49 -18.88 29.02 -17.18
CA GLU A 49 -18.47 28.64 -15.83
C GLU A 49 -16.95 28.50 -15.81
N ARG A 50 -16.32 29.35 -14.99
CA ARG A 50 -14.93 29.21 -14.58
C ARG A 50 -14.75 27.80 -14.01
N ARG A 51 -14.01 26.94 -14.72
CA ARG A 51 -13.39 25.76 -14.12
C ARG A 51 -12.61 26.23 -12.90
N GLY A 52 -13.10 25.90 -11.71
CA GLY A 52 -12.39 26.14 -10.46
C GLY A 52 -11.02 25.48 -10.56
N SER A 53 -9.96 26.28 -10.40
CA SER A 53 -8.60 25.77 -10.31
C SER A 53 -8.54 24.74 -9.18
N ALA A 54 -8.28 23.48 -9.51
CA ALA A 54 -7.86 22.49 -8.53
C ALA A 54 -6.65 23.10 -7.79
N THR A 55 -6.85 23.48 -6.53
CA THR A 55 -5.82 24.14 -5.75
C THR A 55 -4.73 23.11 -5.53
N GLN A 56 -3.59 23.28 -6.20
CA GLN A 56 -2.39 22.49 -5.99
C GLN A 56 -2.13 22.37 -4.48
N PRO A 57 -2.00 21.14 -3.93
CA PRO A 57 -1.84 20.97 -2.50
C PRO A 57 -0.59 21.71 -2.03
N LYS A 58 -0.75 22.61 -1.05
CA LYS A 58 0.37 23.41 -0.53
C LYS A 58 1.50 22.48 -0.07
N PRO A 59 2.75 22.72 -0.50
CA PRO A 59 3.88 21.88 -0.10
C PRO A 59 4.03 21.85 1.42
N ARG A 60 4.30 20.67 1.99
CA ARG A 60 4.49 20.54 3.45
C ARG A 60 5.63 21.46 3.92
N PRO A 61 5.46 22.17 5.07
CA PRO A 61 6.50 23.00 5.66
C PRO A 61 7.82 22.25 5.83
N ARG A 62 8.96 22.94 5.65
CA ARG A 62 10.32 22.36 5.70
C ARG A 62 10.57 21.53 6.96
N TRP A 63 10.11 21.99 8.12
CA TRP A 63 10.28 21.27 9.40
C TRP A 63 9.48 19.95 9.49
N LEU A 64 8.46 19.78 8.64
CA LEU A 64 7.67 18.54 8.52
C LEU A 64 8.20 17.58 7.45
N ARG A 65 9.30 17.92 6.78
CA ARG A 65 10.00 17.05 5.84
C ARG A 65 11.20 16.39 6.51
N ALA A 66 11.48 15.14 6.17
CA ALA A 66 12.53 14.33 6.80
C ALA A 66 13.92 14.93 6.57
N LEU A 67 14.12 15.51 5.40
CA LEU A 67 15.37 16.16 4.97
C LEU A 67 15.28 17.69 5.07
N GLY A 68 14.24 18.24 5.70
CA GLY A 68 14.13 19.69 5.88
C GLY A 68 13.74 20.39 4.59
N GLY A 69 14.57 21.33 4.13
CA GLY A 69 14.39 21.95 2.82
C GLY A 69 14.87 21.11 1.66
N ASP A 70 15.69 20.10 1.94
CA ASP A 70 16.46 19.41 0.92
C ASP A 70 15.57 18.36 0.25
N ALA A 71 15.60 18.29 -1.08
CA ALA A 71 15.06 17.16 -1.81
C ALA A 71 16.02 15.97 -1.72
N PRO A 72 15.55 14.73 -1.93
CA PRO A 72 16.45 13.63 -2.27
C PRO A 72 17.33 14.03 -3.46
N PRO A 73 18.61 13.63 -3.48
CA PRO A 73 19.51 14.02 -4.55
C PRO A 73 19.10 13.37 -5.87
N ASP A 74 19.36 14.04 -6.99
CA ASP A 74 19.07 13.50 -8.33
C ASP A 74 19.94 12.28 -8.67
N ARG A 75 21.09 12.15 -8.00
CA ARG A 75 22.01 11.01 -8.12
C ARG A 75 22.53 10.58 -6.76
N LEU A 76 22.73 9.28 -6.60
CA LEU A 76 23.38 8.69 -5.43
C LEU A 76 24.01 7.35 -5.82
N ASP A 77 24.86 6.81 -4.96
CA ASP A 77 25.40 5.46 -5.12
C ASP A 77 24.66 4.48 -4.22
N VAL A 78 24.26 3.34 -4.77
CA VAL A 78 23.78 2.17 -4.01
C VAL A 78 24.74 1.02 -4.26
N GLY A 79 25.38 0.51 -3.22
CA GLY A 79 26.32 -0.61 -3.36
C GLY A 79 27.54 -0.30 -4.23
N GLY A 80 27.89 0.98 -4.41
CA GLY A 80 29.01 1.41 -5.26
C GLY A 80 28.64 1.65 -6.73
N VAL A 81 27.36 1.55 -7.09
CA VAL A 81 26.85 1.82 -8.44
C VAL A 81 26.03 3.12 -8.41
N GLU A 82 26.30 4.05 -9.33
CA GLU A 82 25.53 5.29 -9.48
C GLU A 82 24.10 4.96 -9.94
N HIS A 83 23.11 5.51 -9.24
CA HIS A 83 21.72 5.49 -9.65
C HIS A 83 21.15 6.90 -9.75
N ARG A 84 20.21 7.11 -10.66
CA ARG A 84 19.51 8.37 -10.90
C ARG A 84 18.10 8.33 -10.38
N LEU A 85 17.62 9.45 -9.85
CA LEU A 85 16.26 9.60 -9.34
C LEU A 85 15.26 9.46 -10.49
N VAL A 86 14.37 8.48 -10.39
CA VAL A 86 13.26 8.26 -11.33
C VAL A 86 11.99 8.89 -10.78
N GLU A 87 11.65 8.59 -9.52
CA GLU A 87 10.40 9.04 -8.92
C GLU A 87 10.56 9.32 -7.42
N LEU A 88 9.93 10.40 -6.95
CA LEU A 88 9.79 10.69 -5.52
C LEU A 88 8.43 10.20 -5.01
N PHE A 89 8.40 9.02 -4.38
CA PHE A 89 7.17 8.47 -3.80
C PHE A 89 6.64 9.29 -2.64
N LYS A 90 7.52 9.65 -1.68
CA LYS A 90 7.08 10.30 -0.43
C LYS A 90 8.18 11.16 0.16
N HIS A 91 7.80 12.33 0.67
CA HIS A 91 8.66 13.12 1.57
C HIS A 91 7.87 13.57 2.79
N ASP A 92 7.81 12.69 3.79
CA ASP A 92 7.08 12.96 5.02
C ASP A 92 8.01 13.39 6.16
N SER A 93 7.49 13.44 7.38
CA SER A 93 8.27 13.85 8.54
C SER A 93 9.30 12.81 8.99
N TRP A 94 9.24 11.58 8.50
CA TRP A 94 10.07 10.47 8.94
C TRP A 94 11.13 10.07 7.91
N ALA A 95 10.75 10.02 6.63
CA ALA A 95 11.67 9.69 5.55
C ALA A 95 11.31 10.38 4.24
N ALA A 96 12.31 10.51 3.38
CA ALA A 96 12.11 10.68 1.95
C ALA A 96 12.31 9.31 1.28
N THR A 97 11.31 8.81 0.58
CA THR A 97 11.34 7.54 -0.14
C THR A 97 11.24 7.83 -1.63
N ALA A 98 12.17 7.31 -2.41
CA ALA A 98 12.26 7.54 -3.84
C ALA A 98 12.75 6.29 -4.59
N LEU A 99 12.40 6.21 -5.86
CA LEU A 99 12.87 5.21 -6.82
C LEU A 99 14.09 5.76 -7.54
N TYR A 100 15.13 4.94 -7.58
CA TYR A 100 16.37 5.21 -8.30
C TYR A 100 16.65 4.08 -9.28
N GLU A 101 17.28 4.38 -10.41
CA GLU A 101 17.62 3.42 -11.47
C GLU A 101 19.08 3.63 -11.91
N ASP A 102 19.84 2.55 -12.08
CA ASP A 102 21.22 2.61 -12.58
C ASP A 102 21.29 2.59 -14.12
N GLY A 103 22.51 2.58 -14.66
CA GLY A 103 22.73 2.55 -16.10
C GLY A 103 22.27 1.26 -16.80
N ASP A 104 22.06 0.18 -16.05
CA ASP A 104 21.62 -1.13 -16.54
C ASP A 104 20.10 -1.32 -16.37
N GLY A 105 19.38 -0.30 -15.88
CA GLY A 105 17.94 -0.35 -15.65
C GLY A 105 17.54 -1.00 -14.31
N VAL A 106 18.49 -1.26 -13.41
CA VAL A 106 18.19 -1.88 -12.12
C VAL A 106 17.59 -0.84 -11.17
N ARG A 107 16.33 -1.08 -10.80
CA ARG A 107 15.55 -0.21 -9.93
C ARG A 107 15.74 -0.50 -8.44
N ARG A 108 16.03 0.52 -7.65
CA ARG A 108 16.20 0.47 -6.19
C ARG A 108 15.31 1.49 -5.50
N VAL A 109 14.64 1.07 -4.43
CA VAL A 109 13.90 1.99 -3.56
C VAL A 109 14.84 2.47 -2.46
N VAL A 110 15.10 3.77 -2.43
CA VAL A 110 15.96 4.40 -1.43
C VAL A 110 15.11 5.21 -0.46
N LYS A 111 15.34 4.95 0.83
CA LYS A 111 14.69 5.64 1.93
C LYS A 111 15.74 6.40 2.75
N LEU A 112 15.68 7.72 2.67
CA LEU A 112 16.50 8.63 3.47
C LEU A 112 15.72 9.06 4.71
N HIS A 113 16.05 8.45 5.84
CA HIS A 113 15.42 8.71 7.13
C HIS A 113 15.78 10.09 7.67
N ARG A 114 14.96 10.60 8.60
CA ARG A 114 15.00 11.98 9.09
C ARG A 114 16.40 12.45 9.52
N LYS A 115 16.81 13.58 8.95
CA LYS A 115 17.95 14.38 9.42
C LYS A 115 17.50 15.68 10.08
N ALA A 116 16.39 16.26 9.62
CA ALA A 116 15.95 17.58 10.03
C ALA A 116 15.54 17.65 11.51
N SER A 117 15.92 18.72 12.19
CA SER A 117 15.39 19.06 13.51
C SER A 117 13.91 19.48 13.43
N ALA A 118 13.18 19.36 14.52
CA ALA A 118 11.84 19.96 14.65
C ALA A 118 11.72 20.62 16.02
N PHE A 119 11.18 21.83 16.08
CA PHE A 119 10.98 22.58 17.33
C PHE A 119 12.24 22.67 18.21
N GLY A 120 13.42 22.86 17.61
CA GLY A 120 14.70 22.90 18.32
C GLY A 120 15.26 21.54 18.75
N VAL A 121 14.53 20.44 18.53
CA VAL A 121 14.97 19.08 18.90
C VAL A 121 15.71 18.43 17.72
N PRO A 122 16.97 17.96 17.90
CA PRO A 122 17.69 17.23 16.86
C PRO A 122 17.14 15.81 16.73
N LEU A 123 16.41 15.54 15.64
CA LEU A 123 15.77 14.24 15.40
C LEU A 123 16.64 13.28 14.55
N ARG A 124 17.90 13.65 14.29
CA ARG A 124 18.86 12.83 13.53
C ARG A 124 19.09 11.47 14.17
N LEU A 125 19.19 11.37 15.50
CA LEU A 125 19.36 10.08 16.17
C LEU A 125 18.19 9.13 15.90
N ILE A 126 16.96 9.66 15.84
CA ILE A 126 15.76 8.87 15.53
C ILE A 126 15.82 8.39 14.07
N GLY A 127 16.26 9.23 13.14
CA GLY A 127 16.51 8.82 11.75
C GLY A 127 17.54 7.71 11.64
N LEU A 128 18.65 7.81 12.37
CA LEU A 128 19.68 6.76 12.41
C LEU A 128 19.17 5.46 13.04
N MET A 129 18.39 5.55 14.12
CA MET A 129 17.80 4.37 14.76
C MET A 129 16.80 3.67 13.85
N THR A 130 15.94 4.43 13.16
CA THR A 130 14.95 3.86 12.22
C THR A 130 15.61 3.25 10.99
N ALA A 131 16.62 3.89 10.41
CA ALA A 131 17.41 3.31 9.31
C ALA A 131 18.13 2.02 9.74
N ARG A 132 18.70 2.00 10.95
CA ARG A 132 19.33 0.78 11.51
C ARG A 132 18.32 -0.35 11.71
N ARG A 133 17.13 -0.04 12.22
CA ARG A 133 16.06 -1.06 12.37
C ARG A 133 15.66 -1.64 11.03
N GLU A 134 15.35 -0.78 10.06
CA GLU A 134 14.89 -1.21 8.74
C GLU A 134 15.95 -2.06 8.03
N SER A 135 17.22 -1.62 8.02
CA SER A 135 18.32 -2.42 7.48
C SER A 135 18.59 -3.73 8.24
N THR A 136 18.37 -3.76 9.55
CA THR A 136 18.48 -5.00 10.35
C THR A 136 17.38 -5.99 9.99
N MET A 137 16.15 -5.52 9.82
CA MET A 137 15.01 -6.35 9.42
C MET A 137 15.23 -6.93 8.04
N LEU A 138 15.55 -6.09 7.04
CA LEU A 138 15.82 -6.54 5.67
C LEU A 138 16.95 -7.56 5.61
N ARG A 139 18.07 -7.30 6.31
CA ARG A 139 19.21 -8.24 6.34
C ARG A 139 18.85 -9.57 7.00
N SER A 140 18.10 -9.55 8.09
CA SER A 140 17.80 -10.77 8.87
C SER A 140 16.67 -11.61 8.28
N LEU A 141 15.96 -11.08 7.28
CA LEU A 141 14.82 -11.69 6.60
C LEU A 141 15.07 -11.86 5.10
N ALA A 142 16.29 -11.66 4.62
CA ALA A 142 16.64 -11.62 3.20
C ALA A 142 16.39 -12.95 2.46
N ASP A 143 16.35 -14.08 3.17
CA ASP A 143 16.06 -15.41 2.64
C ASP A 143 14.55 -15.71 2.53
N LEU A 144 13.68 -14.82 3.02
CA LEU A 144 12.23 -14.98 2.90
C LEU A 144 11.75 -14.36 1.58
N PRO A 145 11.05 -15.11 0.71
CA PRO A 145 10.72 -14.66 -0.66
C PRO A 145 9.83 -13.41 -0.72
N GLY A 146 8.98 -13.19 0.30
CA GLY A 146 8.11 -12.00 0.38
C GLY A 146 8.78 -10.76 0.98
N ILE A 147 10.11 -10.75 1.10
CA ILE A 147 10.89 -9.64 1.68
C ILE A 147 11.90 -9.15 0.66
N PRO A 148 11.92 -7.84 0.34
CA PRO A 148 12.87 -7.30 -0.61
C PRO A 148 14.30 -7.37 -0.08
N GLU A 149 15.25 -7.66 -0.97
CA GLU A 149 16.67 -7.67 -0.63
C GLU A 149 17.18 -6.28 -0.25
N LEU A 150 18.08 -6.22 0.73
CA LEU A 150 18.86 -5.02 1.03
C LEU A 150 19.91 -4.80 -0.06
N ALA A 151 19.78 -3.73 -0.83
CA ALA A 151 20.58 -3.52 -2.04
C ALA A 151 22.03 -3.07 -1.79
N GLY A 152 22.32 -2.52 -0.61
CA GLY A 152 23.67 -2.08 -0.25
C GLY A 152 23.70 -0.74 0.51
N PRO A 153 24.90 -0.25 0.84
CA PRO A 153 25.08 1.08 1.42
C PRO A 153 24.67 2.18 0.43
N VAL A 154 24.10 3.26 0.96
CA VAL A 154 23.74 4.47 0.20
C VAL A 154 24.81 5.52 0.43
N SER A 155 25.41 6.05 -0.63
CA SER A 155 26.36 7.16 -0.58
C SER A 155 25.91 8.32 -1.47
N ILE A 156 26.26 9.54 -1.09
CA ILE A 156 26.00 10.76 -1.87
C ILE A 156 27.33 11.51 -1.92
N ASP A 157 27.82 11.82 -3.12
CA ASP A 157 29.12 12.47 -3.34
C ASP A 157 30.27 11.73 -2.62
N GLY A 158 30.27 10.39 -2.68
CA GLY A 158 31.25 9.55 -1.99
C GLY A 158 31.07 9.44 -0.46
N VAL A 159 30.09 10.14 0.13
CA VAL A 159 29.84 10.13 1.58
C VAL A 159 28.73 9.15 1.94
N LEU A 160 29.06 8.18 2.80
CA LEU A 160 28.11 7.19 3.31
C LEU A 160 26.96 7.83 4.12
N GLN A 161 25.73 7.56 3.70
CA GLN A 161 24.51 8.01 4.35
C GLN A 161 24.01 6.97 5.36
N ARG A 162 24.43 7.10 6.62
CA ARG A 162 24.00 6.19 7.71
C ARG A 162 22.48 6.21 8.00
N ASN A 163 21.77 7.21 7.49
CA ASN A 163 20.31 7.32 7.56
C ASN A 163 19.63 6.84 6.27
N GLY A 164 20.39 6.35 5.28
CA GLY A 164 19.88 5.81 4.03
C GLY A 164 19.75 4.30 4.10
N VAL A 165 18.65 3.77 3.58
CA VAL A 165 18.43 2.34 3.38
C VAL A 165 17.97 2.15 1.94
N ALA A 166 18.65 1.29 1.20
CA ALA A 166 18.26 0.90 -0.16
C ALA A 166 17.83 -0.55 -0.19
N ARG A 167 16.73 -0.82 -0.89
CA ARG A 167 16.21 -2.17 -1.12
C ARG A 167 15.89 -2.38 -2.59
N ALA A 168 15.79 -3.63 -3.00
CA ALA A 168 15.25 -3.98 -4.32
C ALA A 168 13.85 -3.35 -4.51
N TYR A 169 13.62 -2.82 -5.72
CA TYR A 169 12.27 -2.50 -6.16
C TYR A 169 11.46 -3.78 -6.29
N LEU A 170 10.20 -3.73 -5.87
CA LEU A 170 9.26 -4.85 -5.99
C LEU A 170 8.19 -4.43 -6.98
N GLU A 171 8.08 -5.15 -8.09
CA GLU A 171 6.99 -4.97 -9.03
C GLU A 171 5.69 -5.57 -8.47
N GLY A 172 4.56 -4.92 -8.74
CA GLY A 172 3.26 -5.33 -8.23
C GLY A 172 2.38 -4.13 -7.92
N HIS A 173 1.50 -4.23 -6.92
CA HIS A 173 0.72 -3.10 -6.42
C HIS A 173 0.38 -3.27 -4.93
N PRO A 174 0.08 -2.19 -4.18
CA PRO A 174 -0.34 -2.32 -2.79
C PRO A 174 -1.72 -2.99 -2.73
N LEU A 175 -1.93 -3.88 -1.77
CA LEU A 175 -3.19 -4.61 -1.59
C LEU A 175 -4.37 -3.62 -1.47
N GLY A 176 -5.30 -3.75 -2.40
CA GLY A 176 -6.51 -2.94 -2.52
C GLY A 176 -7.54 -3.23 -1.43
N ASP A 177 -8.62 -2.44 -1.42
CA ASP A 177 -9.75 -2.74 -0.54
C ASP A 177 -10.59 -3.87 -1.12
N ARG A 178 -10.77 -4.95 -0.36
CA ARG A 178 -11.57 -6.12 -0.81
C ARG A 178 -11.13 -6.62 -2.18
N GLU A 179 -9.84 -6.51 -2.47
CA GLU A 179 -9.26 -6.98 -3.71
C GLU A 179 -9.38 -8.50 -3.78
N PRO A 180 -9.87 -9.06 -4.90
CA PRO A 180 -9.81 -10.50 -5.11
C PRO A 180 -8.34 -10.91 -5.28
N VAL A 181 -7.86 -11.76 -4.37
CA VAL A 181 -6.51 -12.34 -4.41
C VAL A 181 -6.60 -13.86 -4.43
N ASP A 182 -5.54 -14.50 -4.92
CA ASP A 182 -5.47 -15.95 -5.06
C ASP A 182 -5.64 -16.69 -3.74
N ASP A 183 -6.04 -17.97 -3.82
CA ASP A 183 -6.30 -18.82 -2.66
C ASP A 183 -5.10 -18.92 -1.72
N GLY A 184 -3.90 -18.92 -2.27
CA GLY A 184 -2.63 -19.01 -1.54
C GLY A 184 -2.17 -17.70 -0.87
N PHE A 185 -2.73 -16.55 -1.25
CA PHE A 185 -2.18 -15.25 -0.84
C PHE A 185 -2.10 -15.07 0.68
N PHE A 186 -3.21 -15.24 1.38
CA PHE A 186 -3.22 -15.07 2.84
C PHE A 186 -2.55 -16.22 3.61
N PRO A 187 -2.67 -17.49 3.21
CA PRO A 187 -1.86 -18.57 3.75
C PRO A 187 -0.35 -18.32 3.65
N GLU A 188 0.13 -17.78 2.52
CA GLU A 188 1.53 -17.41 2.32
C GLU A 188 1.92 -16.22 3.21
N LEU A 189 1.07 -15.17 3.30
CA LEU A 189 1.32 -14.02 4.17
C LEU A 189 1.36 -14.42 5.65
N GLN A 190 0.49 -15.35 6.05
CA GLN A 190 0.52 -15.92 7.40
C GLN A 190 1.83 -16.68 7.66
N SER A 191 2.27 -17.48 6.70
CA SER A 191 3.51 -18.25 6.78
C SER A 191 4.73 -17.32 6.88
N LEU A 192 4.73 -16.24 6.11
CA LEU A 192 5.75 -15.18 6.15
C LEU A 192 5.81 -14.53 7.54
N LEU A 193 4.67 -14.11 8.11
CA LEU A 193 4.60 -13.51 9.44
C LEU A 193 5.04 -14.49 10.53
N ARG A 194 4.66 -15.77 10.44
CA ARG A 194 5.11 -16.81 11.37
C ARG A 194 6.62 -17.04 11.30
N ALA A 195 7.20 -17.03 10.11
CA ALA A 195 8.65 -17.14 9.92
C ALA A 195 9.38 -15.95 10.58
N MET A 196 8.87 -14.73 10.40
CA MET A 196 9.38 -13.54 11.10
C MET A 196 9.27 -13.68 12.62
N HIS A 197 8.09 -14.07 13.13
CA HIS A 197 7.84 -14.21 14.57
C HIS A 197 8.74 -15.29 15.18
N GLY A 198 9.00 -16.40 14.47
CA GLY A 198 9.94 -17.45 14.86
C GLY A 198 11.39 -16.93 15.02
N ARG A 199 11.76 -15.90 14.26
CA ARG A 199 13.05 -15.18 14.39
C ARG A 199 13.03 -14.08 15.45
N ARG A 200 11.98 -14.02 16.27
CA ARG A 200 11.72 -12.98 17.27
C ARG A 200 11.61 -11.58 16.63
N MET A 201 11.08 -11.51 15.41
CA MET A 201 10.85 -10.26 14.69
C MET A 201 9.36 -10.07 14.46
N VAL A 202 8.82 -8.88 14.72
CA VAL A 202 7.40 -8.56 14.56
C VAL A 202 7.23 -7.34 13.65
N TYR A 203 6.22 -7.37 12.80
CA TYR A 203 6.05 -6.39 11.73
C TYR A 203 5.44 -5.08 12.24
N VAL A 204 4.41 -5.16 13.08
CA VAL A 204 3.75 -4.07 13.85
C VAL A 204 2.97 -3.05 13.01
N ASP A 205 3.24 -2.90 11.71
CA ASP A 205 2.55 -1.94 10.82
C ASP A 205 1.52 -2.59 9.89
N LEU A 206 1.11 -3.85 10.12
CA LEU A 206 0.17 -4.56 9.23
C LEU A 206 -1.24 -3.96 9.23
N HIS A 207 -1.53 -2.97 10.07
CA HIS A 207 -2.84 -2.33 10.10
C HIS A 207 -3.16 -1.54 8.83
N LYS A 208 -2.13 -1.10 8.08
CA LYS A 208 -2.27 -0.49 6.76
C LYS A 208 -2.16 -1.58 5.70
N ARG A 209 -3.15 -1.67 4.82
CA ARG A 209 -3.10 -2.59 3.68
C ARG A 209 -2.03 -2.20 2.67
N GLU A 210 -1.76 -0.89 2.56
CA GLU A 210 -0.77 -0.33 1.63
C GLU A 210 0.67 -0.81 1.90
N ASN A 211 0.89 -1.43 3.06
CA ASN A 211 2.17 -2.01 3.47
C ASN A 211 2.33 -3.48 3.02
N VAL A 212 1.26 -4.08 2.48
CA VAL A 212 1.25 -5.41 1.86
C VAL A 212 1.18 -5.18 0.36
N LEU A 213 2.12 -5.75 -0.38
CA LEU A 213 2.20 -5.69 -1.84
C LEU A 213 1.74 -7.04 -2.40
N VAL A 214 1.01 -6.99 -3.51
CA VAL A 214 0.71 -8.14 -4.36
C VAL A 214 1.71 -8.09 -5.51
N ASP A 215 2.62 -9.06 -5.58
CA ASP A 215 3.65 -9.07 -6.64
C ASP A 215 3.05 -9.46 -8.01
N VAL A 216 3.85 -9.39 -9.07
CA VAL A 216 3.44 -9.77 -10.44
C VAL A 216 3.00 -11.24 -10.57
N HIS A 217 3.30 -12.07 -9.57
CA HIS A 217 2.90 -13.48 -9.51
C HIS A 217 1.72 -13.71 -8.54
N GLY A 218 1.09 -12.65 -8.02
CA GLY A 218 -0.02 -12.76 -7.08
C GLY A 218 0.39 -13.12 -5.66
N ARG A 219 1.68 -13.04 -5.30
CA ARG A 219 2.19 -13.42 -3.97
C ARG A 219 2.30 -12.22 -3.03
N PRO A 220 2.15 -12.43 -1.71
CA PRO A 220 2.26 -11.37 -0.73
C PRO A 220 3.72 -10.97 -0.47
N CYS A 221 3.99 -9.68 -0.56
CA CYS A 221 5.27 -9.08 -0.16
C CYS A 221 5.05 -8.02 0.93
N LEU A 222 5.97 -7.96 1.90
CA LEU A 222 5.97 -6.93 2.95
C LEU A 222 7.09 -5.93 2.71
N PHE A 223 6.74 -4.65 2.79
CA PHE A 223 7.70 -3.56 2.67
C PHE A 223 7.44 -2.49 3.74
N ASP A 224 8.43 -1.63 4.00
CA ASP A 224 8.43 -0.65 5.12
C ASP A 224 8.53 -1.30 6.52
N PHE A 225 9.77 -1.54 6.97
CA PHE A 225 10.07 -2.09 8.30
C PHE A 225 10.43 -1.02 9.34
N GLN A 226 10.09 0.25 9.10
CA GLN A 226 10.56 1.38 9.90
C GLN A 226 10.18 1.29 11.39
N ILE A 227 8.99 0.75 11.67
CA ILE A 227 8.48 0.56 13.04
C ILE A 227 8.46 -0.90 13.49
N SER A 228 8.94 -1.82 12.65
CA SER A 228 9.06 -3.22 13.01
C SER A 228 10.07 -3.41 14.14
N VAL A 229 9.89 -4.49 14.91
CA VAL A 229 10.69 -4.74 16.12
C VAL A 229 11.43 -6.05 15.98
N SER A 230 12.76 -5.98 16.05
CA SER A 230 13.62 -7.13 16.32
C SER A 230 13.78 -7.28 17.83
N TRP A 231 13.22 -8.35 18.39
CA TRP A 231 13.19 -8.59 19.82
C TRP A 231 14.52 -9.20 20.30
N PRO A 232 15.23 -8.58 21.26
CA PRO A 232 16.53 -9.07 21.71
C PRO A 232 16.46 -10.49 22.30
N ARG A 233 17.46 -11.32 22.00
CA ARG A 233 17.47 -12.72 22.45
C ARG A 233 17.50 -12.87 23.99
N TRP A 234 18.15 -11.94 24.67
CA TRP A 234 18.31 -11.92 26.12
C TRP A 234 17.07 -11.44 26.89
N LEU A 235 16.12 -10.78 26.22
CA LEU A 235 14.92 -10.27 26.86
C LEU A 235 13.84 -11.38 26.86
N PRO A 236 13.06 -11.59 27.93
CA PRO A 236 11.97 -12.57 27.90
C PRO A 236 10.94 -12.18 26.82
N LEU A 237 10.33 -13.18 26.19
CA LEU A 237 9.27 -12.94 25.20
C LEU A 237 8.01 -12.39 25.87
N ARG A 238 7.66 -12.94 27.04
CA ARG A 238 6.47 -12.52 27.78
C ARG A 238 6.77 -11.32 28.69
N PRO A 239 5.80 -10.42 28.88
CA PRO A 239 4.43 -10.46 28.34
C PRO A 239 4.26 -9.75 26.97
N ILE A 240 5.27 -9.05 26.47
CA ILE A 240 5.10 -8.05 25.40
C ILE A 240 5.13 -8.65 23.99
N PHE A 241 6.00 -9.62 23.72
CA PHE A 241 6.14 -10.18 22.38
C PHE A 241 4.82 -10.80 21.84
N PRO A 242 4.04 -11.57 22.64
CA PRO A 242 2.72 -12.04 22.22
C PRO A 242 1.72 -10.92 21.89
N ILE A 243 1.83 -9.75 22.53
CA ILE A 243 0.97 -8.60 22.24
C ILE A 243 1.31 -8.02 20.87
N LEU A 244 2.59 -7.90 20.53
CA LEU A 244 3.03 -7.37 19.24
C LEU A 244 2.73 -8.36 18.10
N SER A 245 3.18 -9.61 18.22
CA SER A 245 2.89 -10.67 17.24
C SER A 245 1.39 -10.92 17.08
N GLY A 246 0.62 -10.91 18.17
CA GLY A 246 -0.84 -11.02 18.13
C GLY A 246 -1.53 -9.82 17.48
N SER A 247 -0.87 -8.65 17.42
CA SER A 247 -1.37 -7.51 16.66
C SER A 247 -1.18 -7.72 15.15
N ASP A 248 -0.07 -8.31 14.71
CA ASP A 248 0.13 -8.72 13.32
C ASP A 248 -0.93 -9.74 12.91
N GLU A 249 -1.14 -10.80 13.70
CA GLU A 249 -2.14 -11.83 13.41
C GLU A 249 -3.57 -11.25 13.34
N TYR A 250 -3.95 -10.36 14.27
CA TYR A 250 -5.26 -9.70 14.20
C TYR A 250 -5.43 -8.89 12.91
N HIS A 251 -4.38 -8.16 12.50
CA HIS A 251 -4.44 -7.34 11.29
C HIS A 251 -4.43 -8.18 10.00
N LEU A 252 -3.71 -9.29 9.99
CA LEU A 252 -3.77 -10.31 8.94
C LEU A 252 -5.21 -10.81 8.79
N GLN A 253 -5.81 -11.32 9.87
CA GLN A 253 -7.16 -11.86 9.85
C GLN A 253 -8.20 -10.80 9.43
N LYS A 254 -7.99 -9.55 9.83
CA LYS A 254 -8.82 -8.44 9.39
C LYS A 254 -8.75 -8.23 7.86
N HIS A 255 -7.57 -8.25 7.26
CA HIS A 255 -7.43 -8.12 5.80
C HIS A 255 -7.95 -9.35 5.07
N TRP A 256 -7.66 -10.53 5.61
CA TRP A 256 -8.14 -11.82 5.11
C TRP A 256 -9.66 -11.83 5.03
N SER A 257 -10.35 -11.48 6.12
CA SER A 257 -11.82 -11.47 6.16
C SER A 257 -12.49 -10.47 5.22
N ARG A 258 -11.76 -9.45 4.75
CA ARG A 258 -12.27 -8.45 3.79
C ARG A 258 -12.11 -8.89 2.35
N CYS A 259 -10.98 -9.54 2.03
CA CYS A 259 -10.62 -9.88 0.66
C CYS A 259 -11.09 -11.30 0.31
N ARG A 260 -11.01 -12.23 1.27
CA ARG A 260 -11.38 -13.65 1.14
C ARG A 260 -12.24 -14.13 2.32
N PRO A 261 -13.45 -13.55 2.50
CA PRO A 261 -14.37 -13.96 3.57
C PRO A 261 -14.76 -15.45 3.50
N ASP A 262 -14.72 -16.04 2.31
CA ASP A 262 -14.96 -17.45 2.02
C ASP A 262 -13.96 -18.40 2.73
N GLN A 263 -12.75 -17.92 3.04
CA GLN A 263 -11.70 -18.73 3.67
C GLN A 263 -11.62 -18.59 5.19
N CYS A 264 -12.19 -17.54 5.78
CA CYS A 264 -11.99 -17.23 7.19
C CYS A 264 -12.86 -18.06 8.15
N GLY A 265 -13.95 -18.67 7.67
CA GLY A 265 -14.91 -19.38 8.52
C GLY A 265 -15.64 -18.49 9.53
N PHE A 266 -15.58 -17.16 9.37
CA PHE A 266 -16.32 -16.19 10.15
C PHE A 266 -16.68 -14.96 9.30
N ALA A 267 -17.78 -14.30 9.61
CA ALA A 267 -18.22 -13.10 8.90
C ALA A 267 -17.37 -11.86 9.27
N GLU A 268 -17.18 -10.90 8.35
CA GLU A 268 -16.45 -9.64 8.60
C GLU A 268 -16.98 -8.90 9.85
N GLY A 269 -18.30 -8.98 10.10
CA GLY A 269 -18.96 -8.39 11.26
C GLY A 269 -18.47 -8.91 12.62
N GLU A 270 -17.98 -10.15 12.68
CA GLU A 270 -17.47 -10.76 13.90
C GLU A 270 -16.06 -10.30 14.28
N MET A 271 -15.32 -9.72 13.33
CA MET A 271 -13.95 -9.23 13.55
C MET A 271 -13.88 -8.18 14.67
N ALA A 272 -14.93 -7.36 14.82
CA ALA A 272 -15.01 -6.37 15.88
C ALA A 272 -15.06 -7.00 17.28
N ALA A 273 -15.78 -8.13 17.43
CA ALA A 273 -15.90 -8.86 18.68
C ALA A 273 -14.60 -9.56 19.04
N ARG A 274 -13.90 -10.15 18.05
CA ARG A 274 -12.61 -10.84 18.19
C ARG A 274 -11.43 -9.91 18.50
N ARG A 275 -11.63 -8.59 18.50
CA ARG A 275 -10.57 -7.61 18.75
C ARG A 275 -9.95 -7.79 20.14
N PRO A 276 -8.63 -8.06 20.23
CA PRO A 276 -7.92 -8.18 21.49
C PRO A 276 -7.99 -6.93 22.36
N TRP A 277 -7.93 -7.11 23.69
CA TRP A 277 -8.07 -6.00 24.65
C TRP A 277 -6.98 -4.94 24.48
N TRP A 278 -5.75 -5.31 24.13
CA TRP A 278 -4.65 -4.35 23.92
C TRP A 278 -4.89 -3.46 22.72
N ILE A 279 -5.54 -3.96 21.66
CA ILE A 279 -5.93 -3.14 20.50
C ILE A 279 -7.07 -2.19 20.90
N ARG A 280 -7.99 -2.62 21.77
CA ARG A 280 -9.03 -1.73 22.34
C ARG A 280 -8.40 -0.61 23.18
N ALA A 281 -7.47 -0.95 24.07
CA ALA A 281 -6.73 -0.01 24.89
C ALA A 281 -5.91 0.98 24.05
N HIS A 282 -5.16 0.48 23.05
CA HIS A 282 -4.43 1.33 22.11
C HIS A 282 -5.35 2.31 21.39
N ARG A 283 -6.55 1.90 20.95
CA ARG A 283 -7.51 2.84 20.32
C ARG A 283 -8.02 3.91 21.28
N LEU A 284 -8.19 3.58 22.56
CA LEU A 284 -8.60 4.55 23.59
C LEU A 284 -7.56 5.66 23.74
N ILE A 285 -6.26 5.33 23.64
CA ILE A 285 -5.15 6.28 23.75
C ILE A 285 -4.85 6.97 22.41
N ALA A 286 -4.83 6.24 21.30
CA ALA A 286 -4.44 6.76 20.00
C ALA A 286 -5.47 7.71 19.37
N ARG A 287 -6.76 7.58 19.71
CA ARG A 287 -7.82 8.50 19.25
C ARG A 287 -7.63 9.93 19.78
N PRO A 288 -7.53 10.17 21.10
CA PRO A 288 -7.34 11.51 21.62
C PRO A 288 -6.00 12.11 21.18
N ILE A 289 -4.92 11.32 21.12
CA ILE A 289 -3.62 11.81 20.63
C ILE A 289 -3.71 12.25 19.16
N ARG A 290 -4.33 11.45 18.28
CA ARG A 290 -4.51 11.84 16.87
C ARG A 290 -5.37 13.08 16.72
N GLU A 291 -6.43 13.20 17.51
CA GLU A 291 -7.31 14.36 17.49
C GLU A 291 -6.60 15.62 18.01
N MET A 292 -5.83 15.51 19.08
CA MET A 292 -4.98 16.58 19.61
C MET A 292 -3.94 17.02 18.57
N ARG A 293 -3.20 16.06 17.97
CA ARG A 293 -2.24 16.34 16.89
C ARG A 293 -2.92 17.03 15.71
N ARG A 294 -4.10 16.57 15.30
CA ARG A 294 -4.88 17.19 14.22
C ARG A 294 -5.22 18.64 14.55
N ARG A 295 -5.75 18.90 15.76
CA ARG A 295 -6.09 20.26 16.22
C ARG A 295 -4.85 21.16 16.26
N LEU A 296 -3.71 20.65 16.72
CA LEU A 296 -2.45 21.37 16.72
C LEU A 296 -2.02 21.76 15.30
N LEU A 297 -2.05 20.81 14.35
CA LEU A 297 -1.67 21.08 12.96
C LEU A 297 -2.62 22.05 12.24
N VAL A 298 -3.91 22.02 12.58
CA VAL A 298 -4.88 23.02 12.09
C VAL A 298 -4.58 24.39 12.69
N ARG A 299 -4.32 24.47 14.00
CA ARG A 299 -3.99 25.74 14.69
C ARG A 299 -2.68 26.35 14.18
N LEU A 300 -1.72 25.52 13.78
CA LEU A 300 -0.46 25.95 13.16
C LEU A 300 -0.61 26.32 11.66
N GLY A 301 -1.82 26.28 11.10
CA GLY A 301 -2.07 26.64 9.69
C GLY A 301 -1.50 25.66 8.66
N VAL A 302 -0.96 24.52 9.11
CA VAL A 302 -0.38 23.48 8.25
C VAL A 302 -1.46 22.67 7.54
N ARG A 303 -2.64 22.56 8.14
CA ARG A 303 -3.75 21.76 7.63
C ARG A 303 -5.05 22.54 7.64
N THR A 304 -5.77 22.52 6.53
CA THR A 304 -7.13 23.07 6.39
C THR A 304 -8.16 22.05 6.86
N GLY A 305 -8.69 22.21 8.08
CA GLY A 305 -9.99 21.64 8.50
C GLY A 305 -10.20 20.11 8.42
N ARG A 306 -11.50 19.72 8.47
CA ARG A 306 -11.99 18.33 8.39
C ARG A 306 -11.99 17.86 6.94
N GLY A 307 -10.91 17.18 6.56
CA GLY A 307 -10.81 16.37 5.34
C GLY A 307 -9.90 15.19 5.61
N ARG A 308 -10.14 14.05 4.94
CA ARG A 308 -9.15 12.94 4.85
C ARG A 308 -7.84 13.58 4.39
N VAL A 309 -6.70 13.15 4.93
CA VAL A 309 -5.43 13.69 4.46
C VAL A 309 -5.28 13.26 3.00
N GLU A 310 -5.56 14.13 2.03
CA GLU A 310 -5.23 13.86 0.62
C GLU A 310 -3.73 13.59 0.49
N SER A 311 -2.90 14.18 1.36
CA SER A 311 -1.46 13.86 1.45
C SER A 311 -1.10 12.49 2.07
N GLU A 312 -2.08 11.61 2.33
CA GLU A 312 -1.89 10.20 2.67
C GLU A 312 -2.28 9.27 1.49
N GLN A 313 -2.82 9.79 0.37
CA GLN A 313 -3.23 8.98 -0.79
C GLN A 313 -2.06 8.52 -1.70
N PHE A 314 -0.82 8.83 -1.36
CA PHE A 314 0.31 8.59 -2.27
C PHE A 314 0.88 7.16 -2.26
N ALA A 315 0.25 6.22 -1.56
CA ALA A 315 0.51 4.80 -1.81
C ALA A 315 0.01 4.37 -3.21
N GLU A 316 -1.00 5.07 -3.76
CA GLU A 316 -1.65 4.70 -5.03
C GLU A 316 -0.76 4.94 -6.26
N HIS A 317 0.31 5.74 -6.15
CA HIS A 317 1.23 6.02 -7.25
C HIS A 317 2.48 5.13 -7.27
N ALA A 318 2.73 4.37 -6.20
CA ALA A 318 4.04 3.73 -5.99
C ALA A 318 4.36 2.61 -6.99
N LEU A 319 3.38 2.09 -7.72
CA LEU A 319 3.54 0.88 -8.53
C LEU A 319 2.60 0.85 -9.74
N ARG A 320 2.70 1.85 -10.63
CA ARG A 320 2.18 1.65 -11.98
C ARG A 320 3.15 0.70 -12.71
N ALA A 321 2.60 -0.35 -13.30
CA ALA A 321 3.24 -1.01 -14.43
C ALA A 321 3.44 0.07 -15.51
N ASP A 322 4.69 0.36 -15.84
CA ASP A 322 4.99 1.08 -17.06
C ASP A 322 4.61 0.16 -18.24
N ASP A 323 3.82 0.72 -19.16
CA ASP A 323 3.60 0.26 -20.53
C ASP A 323 2.70 -0.96 -20.80
N ALA A 324 1.38 -0.71 -20.73
CA ALA A 324 0.47 -1.23 -21.75
C ALA A 324 -0.12 -0.04 -22.53
N GLY A 325 0.56 0.41 -23.59
CA GLY A 325 -0.05 1.33 -24.56
C GLY A 325 0.83 2.36 -25.26
N ALA A 326 2.14 2.18 -25.37
CA ALA A 326 2.97 2.92 -26.33
C ALA A 326 3.23 2.08 -27.59
N ASP A 327 2.17 1.66 -28.28
CA ASP A 327 2.20 1.36 -29.72
C ASP A 327 0.80 1.09 -30.28
N ARG A 328 0.15 2.15 -30.77
CA ARG A 328 -0.78 2.12 -31.92
C ARG A 328 -1.23 3.53 -32.31
N ARG A 329 -0.33 4.25 -32.97
CA ARG A 329 -0.68 5.27 -33.97
C ARG A 329 0.39 5.28 -35.07
N ALA A 330 0.19 4.44 -36.10
CA ALA A 330 0.58 4.64 -37.50
C ALA A 330 0.46 3.33 -38.29
N ALA A 331 -0.72 3.05 -38.83
CA ALA A 331 -1.00 2.33 -40.08
C ALA A 331 -2.52 2.20 -40.23
#